data_AF-A0A0F9Z9F1-F1
#
_entry.id   AF-A0A0F9Z9F1-F1
#
_cell.length_a   1.000
_cell.length_b   1.000
_cell.length_c   1.000
_cell.angle_alpha   90.00
_cell.angle_beta   90.00
_cell.angle_gamma   90.00
#
_symmetry.space_group_name_H-M   'P 1'
#
loop_
_entity.id
_entity.type
_entity.pdbx_description
1 polymer ?
#
loop_
_entity_poly.entity_id
_entity_poly.type
_entity_poly.pdbx_seq_one_letter_code
_entity_poly.pdbx_strand_id
1 'polypeptide(L)'
;MADERDLQRELQILRYLNGLPQKILSLEHQENVPELLLYDLCDKDCFNIKKAAYLVDNPDFDFMKGVAGMHNDGFFEKISSPWQDTVKFSKFMKANDFNRMVRELSRNSMKKDAMADEKIVETIASQFDFQHPSYISWDMKNYNHGILIFEKDDEHKKVADHLFKALHLLSFCPIF
;
A
#
# COMPACT_ATOMS: atom_id res chain seq x y z
N MET A 1 -30.72 1.76 8.52
CA MET A 1 -30.39 1.78 7.08
C MET A 1 -28.94 2.19 6.78
N ALA A 2 -28.36 3.20 7.45
CA ALA A 2 -26.91 3.49 7.30
C ALA A 2 -26.04 2.41 7.98
N ASP A 3 -26.37 2.03 9.21
CA ASP A 3 -25.60 1.08 10.03
C ASP A 3 -25.50 -0.34 9.43
N GLU A 4 -26.55 -0.80 8.73
CA GLU A 4 -26.55 -2.12 8.09
C GLU A 4 -25.67 -2.19 6.83
N ARG A 5 -25.61 -1.09 6.06
CA ARG A 5 -24.71 -0.99 4.89
C ARG A 5 -23.26 -0.91 5.33
N ASP A 6 -22.99 -0.14 6.39
CA ASP A 6 -21.65 -0.03 6.98
C ASP A 6 -21.18 -1.40 7.51
N LEU A 7 -22.06 -2.15 8.20
CA LEU A 7 -21.77 -3.50 8.66
C LEU A 7 -21.50 -4.47 7.51
N GLN A 8 -22.31 -4.43 6.44
CA GLN A 8 -22.10 -5.27 5.26
C GLN A 8 -20.75 -4.98 4.60
N ARG A 9 -20.39 -3.70 4.48
CA ARG A 9 -19.08 -3.29 3.94
C ARG A 9 -17.93 -3.76 4.82
N GLU A 10 -18.06 -3.60 6.14
CA GLU A 10 -17.07 -4.07 7.11
C GLU A 10 -16.86 -5.58 7.00
N LEU A 11 -17.95 -6.37 6.92
CA LEU A 11 -17.87 -7.82 6.72
C LEU A 11 -17.22 -8.20 5.38
N GLN A 12 -17.48 -7.44 4.31
CA GLN A 12 -16.84 -7.64 3.00
C GLN A 12 -15.32 -7.46 3.10
N ILE A 13 -14.87 -6.35 3.71
CA ILE A 13 -13.45 -6.06 3.92
C ILE A 13 -12.79 -7.15 4.75
N LEU A 14 -13.41 -7.55 5.87
CA LEU A 14 -12.87 -8.58 6.75
C LEU A 14 -12.72 -9.93 6.03
N ARG A 15 -13.64 -10.29 5.13
CA ARG A 15 -13.52 -11.50 4.30
C ARG A 15 -12.30 -11.45 3.38
N TYR A 16 -12.04 -10.30 2.76
CA TYR A 16 -10.84 -10.09 1.93
C TYR A 16 -9.57 -10.20 2.78
N LEU A 17 -9.52 -9.47 3.90
CA LEU A 17 -8.35 -9.42 4.77
C LEU A 17 -7.99 -10.78 5.37
N ASN A 18 -8.99 -11.59 5.75
CA ASN A 18 -8.76 -12.90 6.38
C ASN A 18 -8.02 -13.88 5.44
N GLY A 19 -8.17 -13.73 4.12
CA GLY A 19 -7.47 -14.56 3.14
C GLY A 19 -6.01 -14.15 2.88
N LEU A 20 -5.64 -12.90 3.19
CA LEU A 20 -4.33 -12.34 2.82
C LEU A 20 -3.15 -13.06 3.47
N PRO A 21 -3.16 -13.38 4.79
CA PRO A 21 -2.03 -14.07 5.40
C PRO A 21 -1.73 -15.41 4.73
N GLN A 22 -2.76 -16.19 4.39
CA GLN A 22 -2.59 -17.48 3.70
C GLN A 22 -2.00 -17.28 2.30
N LYS A 23 -2.48 -16.28 1.55
CA LYS A 23 -1.94 -15.93 0.23
C LYS A 23 -0.47 -15.51 0.33
N ILE A 24 -0.11 -14.64 1.28
CA ILE A 24 1.26 -14.17 1.49
C ILE A 24 2.19 -15.35 1.80
N LEU A 25 1.79 -16.24 2.72
CA LEU A 25 2.56 -17.41 3.11
C LEU A 25 2.70 -18.45 2.00
N SER A 26 1.73 -18.52 1.07
CA SER A 26 1.78 -19.44 -0.07
C SER A 26 2.77 -19.03 -1.17
N LEU A 27 3.25 -17.79 -1.14
CA LEU A 27 4.22 -17.28 -2.11
C LEU A 27 5.63 -17.44 -1.57
N GLU A 28 6.20 -18.63 -1.77
CA GLU A 28 7.61 -18.84 -1.53
C GLU A 28 8.46 -18.00 -2.51
N HIS A 29 9.37 -17.19 -1.98
CA HIS A 29 10.41 -16.46 -2.71
C HIS A 29 9.97 -15.43 -3.77
N GLN A 30 8.78 -14.84 -3.66
CA GLN A 30 8.35 -13.77 -4.56
C GLN A 30 8.77 -12.39 -4.05
N GLU A 31 9.33 -11.56 -4.94
CA GLU A 31 9.76 -10.21 -4.59
C GLU A 31 8.62 -9.17 -4.60
N ASN A 32 7.52 -9.49 -5.29
CA ASN A 32 6.42 -8.57 -5.55
C ASN A 32 5.22 -8.73 -4.59
N VAL A 33 5.43 -9.35 -3.42
CA VAL A 33 4.38 -9.50 -2.41
C VAL A 33 3.79 -8.15 -1.97
N PRO A 34 4.58 -7.07 -1.75
CA PRO A 34 4.01 -5.75 -1.45
C PRO A 34 3.08 -5.23 -2.55
N GLU A 35 3.42 -5.45 -3.82
CA GLU A 35 2.61 -5.02 -4.97
C GLU A 35 1.27 -5.79 -5.03
N LEU A 36 1.29 -7.10 -4.74
CA LEU A 36 0.10 -7.96 -4.67
C LEU A 36 -0.82 -7.58 -3.50
N LEU A 37 -0.23 -7.30 -2.35
CA LEU A 37 -0.98 -6.86 -1.19
C LEU A 37 -1.61 -5.49 -1.45
N LEU A 38 -0.86 -4.55 -2.02
CA LEU A 38 -1.35 -3.22 -2.37
C LEU A 38 -2.48 -3.29 -3.43
N TYR A 39 -2.41 -4.24 -4.37
CA TYR A 39 -3.50 -4.53 -5.29
C TYR A 39 -4.79 -4.91 -4.55
N ASP A 40 -4.74 -5.90 -3.65
CA ASP A 40 -5.93 -6.33 -2.92
C ASP A 40 -6.50 -5.20 -2.05
N LEU A 41 -5.64 -4.35 -1.46
CA LEU A 41 -6.07 -3.19 -0.67
C LEU A 41 -6.76 -2.13 -1.54
N CYS A 42 -6.27 -1.89 -2.76
CA CYS A 42 -6.83 -0.90 -3.68
C CYS A 42 -8.12 -1.37 -4.38
N ASP A 43 -8.44 -2.66 -4.30
CA ASP A 43 -9.64 -3.21 -4.92
C ASP A 43 -10.92 -2.54 -4.39
N LYS A 44 -11.90 -2.36 -5.28
CA LYS A 44 -13.22 -1.79 -4.95
C LYS A 44 -13.95 -2.60 -3.87
N ASP A 45 -13.71 -3.90 -3.81
CA ASP A 45 -14.31 -4.80 -2.82
C ASP A 45 -13.57 -4.77 -1.46
N CYS A 46 -12.42 -4.07 -1.39
CA CYS A 46 -11.65 -3.84 -0.17
C CYS A 46 -11.71 -2.37 0.29
N PHE A 47 -10.66 -1.55 0.11
CA PHE A 47 -10.66 -0.16 0.55
C PHE A 47 -11.00 0.85 -0.56
N ASN A 48 -11.16 0.39 -1.81
CA ASN A 48 -11.44 1.24 -2.97
C ASN A 48 -10.47 2.44 -3.05
N ILE A 49 -9.17 2.16 -2.88
CA ILE A 49 -8.12 3.16 -2.93
C ILE A 49 -7.79 3.44 -4.40
N LYS A 50 -7.94 4.68 -4.82
CA LYS A 50 -7.69 5.11 -6.19
C LYS A 50 -6.20 5.11 -6.50
N LYS A 51 -5.38 5.62 -5.58
CA LYS A 51 -3.94 5.78 -5.77
C LYS A 51 -3.25 5.54 -4.44
N ALA A 52 -2.14 4.81 -4.43
CA ALA A 52 -1.43 4.44 -3.22
C ALA A 52 0.07 4.28 -3.45
N ALA A 53 0.90 4.83 -2.57
CA ALA A 53 2.34 4.64 -2.55
C ALA A 53 2.78 4.11 -1.19
N TYR A 54 3.46 2.96 -1.18
CA TYR A 54 4.05 2.36 0.01
C TYR A 54 5.56 2.61 0.01
N LEU A 55 6.03 3.20 1.10
CA LEU A 55 7.39 3.63 1.33
C LEU A 55 7.91 3.05 2.65
N VAL A 56 9.22 2.88 2.72
CA VAL A 56 9.93 2.53 3.94
C VAL A 56 11.05 3.53 4.16
N ASP A 57 11.07 4.14 5.34
CA ASP A 57 12.17 4.98 5.83
C ASP A 57 12.93 4.21 6.93
N ASN A 58 14.26 4.18 6.85
CA ASN A 58 15.12 3.67 7.90
C ASN A 58 16.17 4.73 8.29
N PRO A 59 16.06 5.35 9.49
CA PRO A 59 16.99 6.38 9.93
C PRO A 59 18.38 5.85 10.29
N ASP A 60 18.51 4.57 10.68
CA ASP A 60 19.81 3.97 11.03
C ASP A 60 20.70 3.82 9.79
N PHE A 61 20.10 3.47 8.65
CA PHE A 61 20.81 3.38 7.36
C PHE A 61 20.76 4.67 6.54
N ASP A 62 20.14 5.73 7.07
CA ASP A 62 19.94 7.00 6.38
C ASP A 62 19.31 6.83 4.99
N PHE A 63 18.22 6.05 4.94
CA PHE A 63 17.67 5.64 3.66
C PHE A 63 16.15 5.56 3.66
N MET A 64 15.53 6.19 2.67
CA MET A 64 14.10 6.07 2.36
C MET A 64 13.95 5.55 0.93
N LYS A 65 13.05 4.57 0.77
CA LYS A 65 12.76 3.93 -0.52
C LYS A 65 11.28 3.70 -0.73
N GLY A 66 10.84 3.90 -1.97
CA GLY A 66 9.53 3.43 -2.39
C GLY A 66 9.54 1.94 -2.72
N VAL A 67 8.57 1.23 -2.17
CA VAL A 67 8.47 -0.24 -2.26
C VAL A 67 7.47 -0.66 -3.32
N ALA A 68 6.28 -0.04 -3.34
CA ALA A 68 5.24 -0.34 -4.31
C ALA A 68 4.31 0.86 -4.53
N GLY A 69 3.89 1.07 -5.77
CA GLY A 69 2.89 2.08 -6.14
C GLY A 69 1.73 1.44 -6.89
N MET A 70 0.51 1.89 -6.62
CA MET A 70 -0.71 1.47 -7.31
C MET A 70 -1.53 2.69 -7.73
N HIS A 71 -2.03 2.71 -8.96
CA HIS A 71 -2.96 3.73 -9.44
C HIS A 71 -4.07 3.04 -10.27
N ASN A 72 -5.29 3.15 -9.79
CA ASN A 72 -6.49 2.53 -10.35
C ASN A 72 -7.06 3.35 -11.52
N ASP A 73 -6.29 3.46 -12.60
CA ASP A 73 -6.73 4.07 -13.86
C ASP A 73 -7.10 2.96 -14.88
N GLY A 74 -8.15 2.20 -14.55
CA GLY A 74 -8.54 0.98 -15.29
C GLY A 74 -7.57 -0.19 -15.07
N PHE A 75 -6.79 -0.16 -13.98
CA PHE A 75 -5.81 -1.20 -13.65
C PHE A 75 -6.46 -2.57 -13.45
N PHE A 76 -7.55 -2.62 -12.68
CA PHE A 76 -8.22 -3.85 -12.24
C PHE A 76 -8.94 -4.60 -13.39
N GLU A 77 -9.23 -3.93 -14.50
CA GLU A 77 -9.88 -4.56 -15.66
C GLU A 77 -8.91 -5.41 -16.49
N LYS A 78 -7.59 -5.20 -16.32
CA LYS A 78 -6.55 -5.83 -17.13
C LYS A 78 -6.00 -7.13 -16.51
N ILE A 79 -6.26 -7.36 -15.22
CA ILE A 79 -5.73 -8.50 -14.46
C ILE A 79 -6.84 -9.09 -13.59
N SER A 80 -7.24 -10.34 -13.84
CA SER A 80 -8.33 -10.99 -13.11
C SER A 80 -7.88 -11.74 -11.86
N SER A 81 -6.65 -12.28 -11.83
CA SER A 81 -6.18 -13.19 -10.78
C SER A 81 -4.69 -13.00 -10.45
N PRO A 82 -4.30 -11.86 -9.85
CA PRO A 82 -2.88 -11.52 -9.67
C PRO A 82 -2.12 -12.50 -8.75
N TRP A 83 -2.82 -13.12 -7.79
CA TRP A 83 -2.26 -14.14 -6.91
C TRP A 83 -2.07 -15.52 -7.56
N GLN A 84 -2.76 -15.79 -8.68
CA GLN A 84 -2.63 -17.06 -9.41
C GLN A 84 -1.55 -17.00 -10.49
N ASP A 85 -1.30 -15.82 -11.06
CA ASP A 85 -0.28 -15.59 -12.08
C ASP A 85 0.61 -14.39 -11.66
N THR A 86 1.43 -14.63 -10.64
CA THR A 86 2.31 -13.61 -10.06
C THR A 86 3.37 -13.13 -11.04
N VAL A 87 3.76 -13.97 -12.01
CA VAL A 87 4.73 -13.64 -13.06
C VAL A 87 4.15 -12.62 -14.03
N LYS A 88 2.92 -12.84 -14.52
CA LYS A 88 2.23 -11.88 -15.38
C LYS A 88 1.95 -10.59 -14.63
N PHE A 89 1.51 -10.69 -13.37
CA PHE A 89 1.29 -9.52 -12.51
C PHE A 89 2.57 -8.71 -12.33
N SER A 90 3.70 -9.35 -12.00
CA SER A 90 5.00 -8.67 -11.84
C SER A 90 5.44 -7.96 -13.11
N LYS A 91 5.32 -8.61 -14.28
CA LYS A 91 5.64 -7.97 -15.57
C LYS A 91 4.79 -6.73 -15.81
N PHE A 92 3.50 -6.80 -15.48
CA PHE A 92 2.60 -5.67 -15.61
C PHE A 92 2.96 -4.53 -14.64
N MET A 93 3.23 -4.85 -13.37
CA MET A 93 3.64 -3.87 -12.37
C MET A 93 4.96 -3.19 -12.71
N LYS A 94 5.92 -3.91 -13.31
CA LYS A 94 7.18 -3.32 -13.80
C LYS A 94 6.97 -2.37 -14.99
N ALA A 95 5.96 -2.63 -15.81
CA ALA A 95 5.59 -1.76 -16.92
C ALA A 95 4.72 -0.57 -16.50
N ASN A 96 4.10 -0.61 -15.32
CA ASN A 96 3.26 0.47 -14.81
C ASN A 96 4.09 1.69 -14.41
N ASP A 97 3.79 2.83 -15.03
CA ASP A 97 4.57 4.07 -14.84
C ASP A 97 4.54 4.59 -13.41
N PHE A 98 3.38 4.51 -12.74
CA PHE A 98 3.25 4.97 -11.37
C PHE A 98 4.02 4.08 -10.39
N ASN A 99 3.90 2.75 -10.51
CA ASN A 99 4.69 1.82 -9.69
C ASN A 99 6.20 2.02 -9.93
N ARG A 100 6.62 2.18 -11.18
CA ARG A 100 8.02 2.44 -11.53
C ARG A 100 8.53 3.72 -10.87
N MET A 101 7.78 4.81 -10.98
CA MET A 101 8.11 6.09 -10.35
C MET A 101 8.21 5.98 -8.82
N VAL A 102 7.30 5.24 -8.17
CA VAL A 102 7.39 5.00 -6.72
C VAL A 102 8.64 4.18 -6.39
N ARG A 103 8.92 3.10 -7.12
CA ARG A 103 10.08 2.22 -6.86
C ARG A 103 11.44 2.86 -7.16
N GLU A 104 11.47 3.84 -8.04
CA GLU A 104 12.66 4.66 -8.34
C GLU A 104 12.92 5.72 -7.26
N LEU A 105 11.96 5.97 -6.36
CA LEU A 105 12.19 6.85 -5.22
C LEU A 105 13.24 6.23 -4.29
N SER A 106 14.37 6.91 -4.21
CA SER A 106 15.49 6.58 -3.35
C SER A 106 16.10 7.89 -2.86
N ARG A 107 16.21 8.06 -1.55
CA ARG A 107 16.78 9.26 -0.92
C ARG A 107 17.24 8.97 0.51
N ASN A 108 17.85 9.97 1.12
CA ASN A 108 18.21 9.93 2.53
C ASN A 108 16.96 9.85 3.42
N SER A 109 17.13 9.31 4.62
CA SER A 109 16.05 9.19 5.59
C SER A 109 15.57 10.59 5.99
N MET A 110 14.26 10.83 5.88
CA MET A 110 13.69 12.10 6.34
C MET A 110 13.38 12.05 7.85
N LYS A 111 13.18 10.84 8.40
CA LYS A 111 13.07 10.63 9.85
C LYS A 111 14.37 10.92 10.59
N LYS A 112 15.53 10.67 9.97
CA LYS A 112 16.84 11.00 10.55
C LYS A 112 17.01 12.50 10.78
N ASP A 113 16.44 13.33 9.90
CA ASP A 113 16.39 14.79 10.02
C ASP A 113 15.28 15.30 10.98
N ALA A 114 14.67 14.39 11.76
CA ALA A 114 13.55 14.68 12.67
C ALA A 114 12.35 15.35 11.98
N MET A 115 12.14 15.07 10.68
CA MET A 115 10.99 15.58 9.95
C MET A 115 9.70 14.88 10.44
N ALA A 116 8.65 15.67 10.64
CA ALA A 116 7.32 15.14 10.97
C ALA A 116 6.70 14.40 9.77
N ASP A 117 5.87 13.39 10.03
CA ASP A 117 5.27 12.56 8.97
C ASP A 117 4.44 13.38 7.98
N GLU A 118 3.72 14.38 8.48
CA GLU A 118 2.90 15.28 7.67
C GLU A 118 3.75 15.97 6.60
N LYS A 119 4.96 16.44 6.96
CA LYS A 119 5.88 17.12 6.02
C LYS A 119 6.52 16.14 5.03
N ILE A 120 6.85 14.94 5.49
CA ILE A 120 7.34 13.85 4.62
C ILE A 120 6.27 13.57 3.57
N VAL A 121 5.03 13.36 4.01
CA VAL A 121 3.89 13.05 3.15
C VAL A 121 3.60 14.19 2.19
N GLU A 122 3.58 15.46 2.63
CA GLU A 122 3.40 16.62 1.74
C GLU A 122 4.44 16.65 0.62
N THR A 123 5.72 16.40 0.96
CA THR A 123 6.82 16.39 0.00
C THR A 123 6.67 15.27 -1.02
N ILE A 124 6.38 14.05 -0.56
CA ILE A 124 6.27 12.88 -1.43
C ILE A 124 4.97 12.88 -2.24
N ALA A 125 3.85 13.28 -1.63
CA ALA A 125 2.56 13.40 -2.29
C ALA A 125 2.61 14.39 -3.45
N SER A 126 3.28 15.53 -3.25
CA SER A 126 3.50 16.53 -4.32
C SER A 126 4.33 15.96 -5.47
N GLN A 127 5.38 15.18 -5.18
CA GLN A 127 6.21 14.55 -6.20
C GLN A 127 5.43 13.54 -7.05
N PHE A 128 4.50 12.82 -6.44
CA PHE A 128 3.72 11.78 -7.09
C PHE A 128 2.36 12.25 -7.61
N ASP A 129 2.09 13.57 -7.57
CA ASP A 129 0.85 14.20 -8.02
C ASP A 129 -0.40 13.58 -7.36
N PHE A 130 -0.37 13.49 -6.03
CA PHE A 130 -1.57 13.20 -5.25
C PHE A 130 -2.38 14.49 -5.06
N GLN A 131 -3.68 14.45 -5.31
CA GLN A 131 -4.62 15.57 -5.23
C GLN A 131 -5.10 15.80 -3.80
N HIS A 132 -5.53 14.74 -3.11
CA HIS A 132 -6.04 14.78 -1.74
C HIS A 132 -5.45 13.62 -0.92
N PRO A 133 -4.14 13.66 -0.62
CA PRO A 133 -3.46 12.57 0.04
C PRO A 133 -3.94 12.42 1.49
N SER A 134 -4.30 11.18 1.84
CA SER A 134 -4.31 10.68 3.21
C SER A 134 -3.06 9.85 3.43
N TYR A 135 -2.67 9.64 4.70
CA TYR A 135 -1.56 8.74 5.00
C TYR A 135 -1.78 7.96 6.27
N ILE A 136 -1.07 6.85 6.36
CA ILE A 136 -0.86 6.07 7.58
C ILE A 136 0.63 5.78 7.69
N SER A 137 1.20 6.05 8.86
CA SER A 137 2.56 5.66 9.21
C SER A 137 2.57 4.68 10.39
N TRP A 138 3.54 3.77 10.42
CA TRP A 138 3.68 2.79 11.50
C TRP A 138 5.13 2.31 11.66
N ASP A 139 5.46 1.88 12.87
CA ASP A 139 6.77 1.31 13.16
C ASP A 139 6.84 -0.16 12.73
N MET A 140 7.98 -0.53 12.17
CA MET A 140 8.27 -1.86 11.66
C MET A 140 9.53 -2.45 12.34
N LYS A 141 9.82 -3.72 12.06
CA LYS A 141 11.05 -4.36 12.53
C LYS A 141 12.30 -3.64 12.01
N ASN A 142 13.38 -3.72 12.78
CA ASN A 142 14.70 -3.14 12.44
C ASN A 142 14.68 -1.61 12.29
N TYR A 143 13.87 -0.93 13.09
CA TYR A 143 13.71 0.53 13.07
C TYR A 143 13.26 1.09 11.71
N ASN A 144 12.75 0.23 10.84
CA ASN A 144 12.05 0.66 9.64
C ASN A 144 10.75 1.37 10.04
N HIS A 145 10.38 2.38 9.27
CA HIS A 145 9.17 3.15 9.43
C HIS A 145 8.39 3.07 8.12
N GLY A 146 7.24 2.42 8.18
CA GLY A 146 6.36 2.22 7.02
C GLY A 146 5.47 3.44 6.84
N ILE A 147 5.34 3.91 5.60
CA ILE A 147 4.47 5.02 5.24
C ILE A 147 3.63 4.58 4.04
N LEU A 148 2.31 4.64 4.18
CA LEU A 148 1.38 4.53 3.06
C LEU A 148 0.75 5.90 2.81
N ILE A 149 0.91 6.43 1.60
CA ILE A 149 0.21 7.62 1.11
C ILE A 149 -0.86 7.16 0.14
N PHE A 150 -2.09 7.64 0.27
CA PHE A 150 -3.19 7.18 -0.57
C PHE A 150 -4.31 8.19 -0.81
N GLU A 151 -5.05 7.99 -1.90
CA GLU A 151 -6.30 8.66 -2.24
C GLU A 151 -7.46 7.69 -2.16
N LYS A 152 -8.50 8.02 -1.41
CA LYS A 152 -9.74 7.25 -1.38
C LYS A 152 -10.94 8.19 -1.55
N ASP A 153 -11.99 7.67 -2.19
CA ASP A 153 -13.22 8.43 -2.44
C ASP A 153 -14.21 8.35 -1.26
N ASP A 154 -13.92 7.57 -0.20
CA ASP A 154 -14.90 7.18 0.80
C ASP A 154 -14.49 7.48 2.27
N GLU A 155 -15.39 8.05 3.07
CA GLU A 155 -15.13 8.63 4.40
C GLU A 155 -15.55 7.74 5.60
N HIS A 156 -15.71 6.43 5.40
CA HIS A 156 -16.12 5.56 6.51
C HIS A 156 -14.99 5.42 7.58
N LYS A 157 -15.20 5.99 8.78
CA LYS A 157 -14.21 5.96 9.89
C LYS A 157 -13.82 4.54 10.33
N LYS A 158 -14.79 3.62 10.46
CA LYS A 158 -14.53 2.22 10.85
C LYS A 158 -13.64 1.47 9.85
N VAL A 159 -13.70 1.87 8.58
CA VAL A 159 -12.89 1.28 7.50
C VAL A 159 -11.42 1.68 7.64
N ALA A 160 -11.12 2.86 8.19
CA ALA A 160 -9.74 3.29 8.42
C ALA A 160 -8.99 2.40 9.43
N ASP A 161 -9.66 1.94 10.49
CA ASP A 161 -9.06 1.05 11.50
C ASP A 161 -8.68 -0.32 10.89
N HIS A 162 -9.50 -0.84 9.99
CA HIS A 162 -9.21 -2.09 9.28
C HIS A 162 -8.07 -1.92 8.29
N LEU A 163 -7.97 -0.77 7.63
CA LEU A 163 -6.84 -0.45 6.77
C LEU A 163 -5.55 -0.45 7.58
N PHE A 164 -5.50 0.29 8.68
CA PHE A 164 -4.33 0.33 9.57
C PHE A 164 -3.86 -1.08 9.97
N LYS A 165 -4.79 -1.94 10.39
CA LYS A 165 -4.48 -3.33 10.76
C LYS A 165 -3.95 -4.14 9.58
N ALA A 166 -4.51 -3.95 8.39
CA ALA A 166 -4.07 -4.64 7.18
C ALA A 166 -2.64 -4.22 6.77
N LEU A 167 -2.23 -2.98 7.02
CA LEU A 167 -0.88 -2.50 6.67
C LEU A 167 0.23 -3.20 7.45
N HIS A 168 -0.05 -3.73 8.63
CA HIS A 168 0.93 -4.57 9.33
C HIS A 168 1.29 -5.85 8.55
N LEU A 169 0.46 -6.29 7.59
CA LEU A 169 0.81 -7.38 6.67
C LEU A 169 1.97 -7.01 5.74
N LEU A 170 2.10 -5.73 5.35
CA LEU A 170 3.25 -5.24 4.58
C LEU A 170 4.56 -5.39 5.37
N SER A 171 4.50 -5.34 6.71
CA SER A 171 5.67 -5.56 7.58
C SER A 171 6.20 -6.99 7.58
N PHE A 172 5.44 -7.95 7.04
CA PHE A 172 5.91 -9.33 6.82
C PHE A 172 6.44 -9.55 5.41
N CYS A 173 6.26 -8.59 4.50
CA CYS A 173 6.76 -8.69 3.15
C CYS A 173 8.27 -8.38 3.12
N PRO A 174 9.06 -9.11 2.31
CA PRO A 174 10.45 -8.76 2.10
C PRO A 174 10.60 -7.35 1.53
N ILE A 175 11.59 -6.61 2.02
CA ILE A 175 11.97 -5.29 1.53
C ILE A 175 13.35 -5.46 0.89
N PHE A 176 13.45 -5.24 -0.42
CA PHE A 176 14.69 -5.31 -1.20
C PHE A 176 15.05 -3.91 -1.69
#